data_AF-A0A2B7ZVP5-F1
#
_entry.id   AF-A0A2B7ZVP5-F1
#
_cell.length_a   1.000
_cell.length_b   1.000
_cell.length_c   1.000
_cell.angle_alpha   90.00
_cell.angle_beta   90.00
_cell.angle_gamma   90.00
#
_symmetry.space_group_name_H-M   'P 1'
#
loop_
_entity.id
_entity.type
_entity.pdbx_description
1 polymer ?
#
loop_
_entity_poly.entity_id
_entity_poly.type
_entity_poly.pdbx_seq_one_letter_code
_entity_poly.pdbx_strand_id
1 'polypeptide(L)'
;MKLIKYIALSSICLLFIALACKESFLEVPPTGSISEKKIPTKAGIEGFLIATYAVLTGRGYGNAFYSGSTNWFWGSVLGGDSNKASDAGGEGLMNEVQRYATPKTNTSVTSKYRTSYEGVV
;
A
#
# COMPACT_ATOMS: atom_id res chain seq x y z
N MET A 1 11.18 23.85 -61.89
CA MET A 1 10.70 22.63 -61.20
C MET A 1 11.56 22.20 -60.03
N LYS A 2 12.90 22.15 -60.12
CA LYS A 2 13.77 21.72 -59.00
C LYS A 2 13.66 22.62 -57.75
N LEU A 3 13.61 23.94 -57.93
CA LEU A 3 13.50 24.90 -56.82
C LEU A 3 12.21 24.74 -55.99
N ILE A 4 11.07 24.53 -56.66
CA ILE A 4 9.78 24.29 -55.99
C ILE A 4 9.81 22.97 -55.21
N LYS A 5 10.50 21.93 -55.73
CA LYS A 5 10.69 20.66 -55.01
C LYS A 5 11.55 20.85 -53.75
N TYR A 6 12.60 21.66 -53.78
CA TYR A 6 13.44 21.95 -52.61
C TYR A 6 12.71 22.77 -51.54
N ILE A 7 11.90 23.76 -51.95
CA ILE A 7 11.08 24.55 -51.02
C ILE A 7 10.03 23.65 -50.36
N ALA A 8 9.31 22.85 -51.14
CA ALA A 8 8.33 21.91 -50.60
C ALA A 8 8.95 20.91 -49.61
N LEU A 9 10.13 20.38 -49.91
CA LEU A 9 10.84 19.44 -49.02
C LEU A 9 11.31 20.12 -47.72
N SER A 10 11.80 21.36 -47.80
CA SER A 10 12.19 22.17 -46.63
C SER A 10 10.98 22.47 -45.73
N SER A 11 9.85 22.87 -46.32
CA SER A 11 8.61 23.14 -45.57
C SER A 11 8.08 21.88 -44.88
N ILE A 12 8.14 20.73 -45.53
CA ILE A 12 7.76 19.44 -44.93
C ILE A 12 8.67 19.11 -43.74
N CYS A 13 9.99 19.30 -43.88
CA CYS A 13 10.95 19.03 -42.81
C CYS A 13 10.72 19.92 -41.58
N LEU A 14 10.48 21.22 -41.79
CA LEU A 14 10.13 22.16 -40.73
C LEU A 14 8.81 21.78 -40.01
N LEU A 15 7.83 21.27 -40.74
CA LEU A 15 6.58 20.78 -40.16
C LEU A 15 6.81 19.57 -39.24
N PHE A 16 7.68 18.63 -39.64
CA PHE A 16 8.02 17.46 -38.83
C PHE A 16 8.78 17.83 -37.55
N ILE A 17 9.70 18.79 -37.62
CA ILE A 17 10.42 19.28 -36.44
C ILE A 17 9.46 19.95 -35.45
N ALA A 18 8.51 20.75 -35.94
CA ALA A 18 7.50 21.40 -35.11
C ALA A 18 6.54 20.40 -34.43
N LEU A 19 6.26 19.25 -35.07
CA LEU A 19 5.38 18.21 -34.53
C LEU A 19 6.10 17.24 -33.58
N ALA A 20 7.42 17.14 -33.64
CA ALA A 20 8.22 16.21 -32.83
C ALA A 20 8.41 16.67 -31.38
N CYS A 21 8.48 17.99 -31.13
CA CYS A 21 8.70 18.56 -29.80
C CYS A 21 7.40 18.78 -29.02
N LYS A 22 6.56 17.75 -28.87
CA LYS A 22 5.40 17.84 -27.98
C LYS A 22 5.83 17.63 -26.52
N GLU A 23 5.32 18.46 -25.61
CA GLU A 23 5.61 18.31 -24.17
C GLU A 23 5.20 16.94 -23.61
N SER A 24 4.22 16.27 -24.21
CA SER A 24 3.83 14.90 -23.84
C SER A 24 4.97 13.87 -23.98
N PHE A 25 6.03 14.17 -24.74
CA PHE A 25 7.24 13.33 -24.77
C PHE A 25 7.94 13.27 -23.40
N LEU A 26 7.83 14.35 -22.61
CA LEU A 26 8.39 14.42 -21.26
C LEU A 26 7.47 13.78 -20.21
N GLU A 27 6.20 13.50 -20.57
CA GLU A 27 5.25 12.81 -19.69
C GLU A 27 5.43 11.29 -19.76
N VAL A 28 6.38 10.78 -18.98
CA VAL A 28 6.56 9.33 -18.81
C VAL A 28 5.77 8.85 -17.59
N PRO A 29 4.74 7.99 -17.77
CA PRO A 29 4.05 7.41 -16.63
C PRO A 29 4.96 6.45 -15.87
N PRO A 30 4.80 6.33 -14.54
CA PRO A 30 5.59 5.38 -13.77
C PRO A 30 5.27 3.94 -14.20
N THR A 31 6.30 3.11 -14.31
CA THR A 31 6.18 1.68 -14.62
C THR A 31 6.27 0.87 -13.33
N GLY A 32 5.40 -0.14 -13.18
CA GLY A 32 5.36 -0.98 -11.98
C GLY A 32 4.71 -0.35 -10.74
N SER A 33 4.18 0.87 -10.84
CA SER A 33 3.39 1.50 -9.78
C SER A 33 2.13 2.16 -10.34
N ILE A 34 1.20 2.50 -9.45
CA ILE A 34 -0.05 3.18 -9.79
C ILE A 34 0.23 4.68 -9.89
N SER A 35 -0.19 5.31 -10.98
CA SER A 35 -0.16 6.77 -11.10
C SER A 35 -1.40 7.41 -10.47
N GLU A 36 -1.26 8.62 -9.94
CA GLU A 36 -2.38 9.35 -9.31
C GLU A 36 -3.58 9.54 -10.26
N LYS A 37 -3.30 9.70 -11.57
CA LYS A 37 -4.34 9.79 -12.62
C LYS A 37 -5.24 8.55 -12.67
N LYS A 38 -4.83 7.39 -12.14
CA LYS A 38 -5.60 6.13 -12.12
C LYS A 38 -6.45 5.96 -10.87
N ILE A 39 -6.17 6.67 -9.78
CA ILE A 39 -6.91 6.58 -8.51
C ILE A 39 -8.39 6.93 -8.66
N PRO A 40 -8.79 8.05 -9.32
CA PRO A 40 -10.21 8.43 -9.41
C PRO A 40 -11.00 7.61 -10.44
N THR A 41 -10.44 6.55 -10.99
CA THR A 41 -11.16 5.66 -11.92
C THR A 41 -11.96 4.62 -11.15
N LYS A 42 -13.02 4.05 -11.75
CA LYS A 42 -13.81 2.96 -11.14
C LYS A 42 -12.92 1.81 -10.62
N ALA A 43 -11.97 1.36 -11.42
CA ALA A 43 -11.04 0.31 -11.04
C ALA A 43 -10.10 0.72 -9.88
N GLY A 44 -9.64 1.98 -9.87
CA GLY A 44 -8.84 2.53 -8.78
C GLY A 44 -9.60 2.57 -7.46
N ILE A 45 -10.85 3.04 -7.49
CA ILE A 45 -11.74 3.10 -6.33
C ILE A 45 -12.07 1.69 -5.81
N GLU A 46 -12.39 0.75 -6.70
CA GLU A 46 -12.64 -0.65 -6.32
C GLU A 46 -11.41 -1.29 -5.67
N GLY A 47 -10.21 -1.05 -6.23
CA GLY A 47 -8.96 -1.51 -5.64
C GLY A 47 -8.69 -0.91 -4.26
N PHE A 48 -8.95 0.38 -4.08
CA PHE A 48 -8.80 1.06 -2.80
C PHE A 48 -9.77 0.50 -1.75
N LEU A 49 -11.03 0.28 -2.12
CA LEU A 49 -12.03 -0.32 -1.22
C LEU A 49 -11.58 -1.71 -0.73
N ILE A 50 -11.09 -2.56 -1.63
CA ILE A 50 -10.55 -3.87 -1.27
C ILE A 50 -9.35 -3.73 -0.34
N ALA A 51 -8.43 -2.80 -0.62
CA ALA A 51 -7.26 -2.56 0.21
C ALA A 51 -7.65 -2.11 1.63
N THR A 52 -8.62 -1.20 1.76
CA THR A 52 -9.15 -0.75 3.06
C THR A 52 -9.69 -1.93 3.87
N TYR A 53 -10.52 -2.79 3.27
CA TYR A 53 -11.04 -3.97 3.97
C TYR A 53 -9.96 -5.03 4.27
N ALA A 54 -8.91 -5.12 3.44
CA ALA A 54 -7.81 -6.06 3.68
C ALA A 54 -7.04 -5.75 4.98
N VAL A 55 -7.04 -4.49 5.44
CA VAL A 55 -6.42 -4.09 6.72
C VAL A 55 -7.04 -4.84 7.91
N LEU A 56 -8.33 -5.17 7.86
CA LEU A 56 -9.04 -5.91 8.92
C LEU A 56 -8.47 -7.30 9.19
N THR A 57 -7.73 -7.86 8.24
CA THR A 57 -7.03 -9.14 8.43
C THR A 57 -5.85 -9.04 9.40
N GLY A 58 -5.34 -7.82 9.64
CA GLY A 58 -4.20 -7.57 10.51
C GLY A 58 -2.86 -8.02 9.96
N ARG A 59 -2.78 -8.45 8.69
CA ARG A 59 -1.55 -9.05 8.11
C ARG A 59 -0.57 -8.02 7.55
N GLY A 60 -0.98 -6.77 7.33
CA GLY A 60 -0.15 -5.75 6.70
C GLY A 60 0.93 -5.13 7.60
N TYR A 61 0.72 -5.12 8.92
CA TYR A 61 1.61 -4.43 9.87
C TYR A 61 2.10 -5.33 11.02
N GLY A 62 1.99 -6.64 10.86
CA GLY A 62 2.46 -7.62 11.84
C GLY A 62 1.70 -8.93 11.75
N ASN A 63 1.70 -9.67 12.86
CA ASN A 63 0.94 -10.91 12.96
C ASN A 63 -0.56 -10.61 13.16
N ALA A 64 -1.41 -11.37 12.47
CA ALA A 64 -2.86 -11.35 12.61
C ALA A 64 -3.34 -11.64 14.06
N PHE A 65 -2.57 -12.37 14.87
CA PHE A 65 -2.90 -12.60 16.28
C PHE A 65 -3.00 -11.30 17.09
N TYR A 66 -2.14 -10.32 16.82
CA TYR A 66 -2.11 -9.03 17.54
C TYR A 66 -2.90 -7.96 16.81
N SER A 67 -2.97 -8.05 15.49
CA SER A 67 -3.35 -6.92 14.66
C SER A 67 -4.69 -7.14 13.97
N GLY A 68 -5.24 -8.35 14.04
CA GLY A 68 -6.53 -8.68 13.43
C GLY A 68 -7.71 -7.95 14.07
N SER A 69 -8.75 -7.75 13.27
CA SER A 69 -10.00 -7.10 13.68
C SER A 69 -10.77 -7.83 14.78
N THR A 70 -10.57 -9.15 14.94
CA THR A 70 -11.22 -9.93 16.02
C THR A 70 -10.84 -9.45 17.41
N ASN A 71 -9.71 -8.75 17.53
CA ASN A 71 -9.14 -8.31 18.80
C ASN A 71 -8.98 -9.43 19.82
N TRP A 72 -8.90 -10.69 19.38
CA TRP A 72 -8.92 -11.86 20.25
C TRP A 72 -7.82 -11.83 21.30
N PHE A 73 -6.60 -11.44 20.92
CA PHE A 73 -5.49 -11.40 21.87
C PHE A 73 -5.67 -10.32 22.95
N TRP A 74 -5.99 -9.10 22.56
CA TRP A 74 -6.11 -7.97 23.51
C TRP A 74 -7.42 -7.97 24.29
N GLY A 75 -8.49 -8.53 23.72
CA GLY A 75 -9.81 -8.61 24.35
C GLY A 75 -9.98 -9.90 25.14
N SER A 76 -9.99 -11.04 24.46
CA SER A 76 -10.31 -12.33 25.09
C SER A 76 -9.16 -12.91 25.91
N VAL A 77 -7.92 -12.87 25.41
CA VAL A 77 -6.78 -13.44 26.16
C VAL A 77 -6.43 -12.59 27.37
N LEU A 78 -6.32 -11.28 27.22
CA LEU A 78 -6.11 -10.39 28.38
C LEU A 78 -7.34 -10.27 29.27
N GLY A 79 -8.54 -10.42 28.74
CA GLY A 79 -9.79 -10.47 29.50
C GLY A 79 -10.02 -11.75 30.30
N GLY A 80 -9.25 -12.81 30.02
CA GLY A 80 -9.30 -14.08 30.75
C GLY A 80 -10.28 -15.12 30.18
N ASP A 81 -11.03 -14.79 29.13
CA ASP A 81 -11.97 -15.70 28.45
C ASP A 81 -11.26 -16.71 27.53
N SER A 82 -9.97 -16.48 27.24
CA SER A 82 -9.18 -17.31 26.33
C SER A 82 -7.71 -17.34 26.74
N ASN A 83 -6.97 -18.29 26.18
CA ASN A 83 -5.52 -18.39 26.34
C ASN A 83 -4.87 -18.60 24.97
N LYS A 84 -3.59 -18.22 24.84
CA LYS A 84 -2.78 -18.53 23.65
C LYS A 84 -2.73 -20.03 23.31
N ALA A 85 -2.83 -20.90 24.31
CA ALA A 85 -2.84 -22.37 24.22
C ALA A 85 -1.61 -23.05 23.58
N SER A 86 -0.70 -22.31 22.94
CA SER A 86 0.56 -22.79 22.37
C SER A 86 1.71 -22.79 23.39
N ASP A 87 2.75 -23.60 23.15
CA ASP A 87 3.95 -23.70 23.99
C ASP A 87 4.75 -22.39 24.08
N ALA A 88 5.81 -22.38 24.92
CA ALA A 88 6.62 -21.20 25.14
C ALA A 88 7.41 -20.71 23.89
N GLY A 89 7.64 -21.59 22.91
CA GLY A 89 8.37 -21.29 21.68
C GLY A 89 7.51 -20.67 20.57
N GLY A 90 6.22 -20.95 20.54
CA GLY A 90 5.27 -20.28 19.65
C GLY A 90 4.99 -18.84 20.08
N GLU A 91 4.97 -17.88 19.15
CA GLU A 91 4.55 -16.48 19.35
C GLU A 91 4.99 -15.86 20.70
N GLY A 92 6.30 -15.82 20.94
CA GLY A 92 6.88 -15.45 22.25
C GLY A 92 6.49 -14.06 22.78
N LEU A 93 6.23 -13.10 21.88
CA LEU A 93 5.78 -11.75 22.24
C LEU A 93 4.44 -11.75 23.00
N MET A 94 3.58 -12.74 22.75
CA MET A 94 2.34 -12.91 23.50
C MET A 94 2.58 -13.26 24.96
N ASN A 95 3.61 -14.06 25.23
CA ASN A 95 3.87 -14.55 26.58
C ASN A 95 4.22 -13.37 27.50
N GLU A 96 4.99 -12.40 26.98
CA GLU A 96 5.35 -11.17 27.70
C GLU A 96 4.13 -10.31 28.04
N VAL A 97 3.17 -10.23 27.11
CA VAL A 97 1.92 -9.47 27.26
C VAL A 97 0.94 -10.18 28.18
N GLN A 98 0.71 -11.48 27.98
CA GLN A 98 -0.18 -12.30 28.81
C GLN A 98 0.30 -12.40 30.28
N ARG A 99 1.62 -12.28 30.52
CA ARG A 99 2.21 -12.23 31.88
C ARG A 99 2.20 -10.83 32.51
N TYR A 100 1.63 -9.83 31.85
CA TYR A 100 1.65 -8.43 32.29
C TYR A 100 3.08 -7.90 32.52
N ALA A 101 4.05 -8.41 31.76
CA ALA A 101 5.47 -8.08 31.87
C ALA A 101 6.02 -7.59 30.53
N THR A 102 5.23 -6.77 29.82
CA THR A 102 5.54 -6.32 28.44
C THR A 102 6.71 -5.33 28.42
N PRO A 103 7.85 -5.67 27.81
CA PRO A 103 8.95 -4.73 27.63
C PRO A 103 8.60 -3.71 26.54
N LYS A 104 9.24 -2.54 26.60
CA LYS A 104 9.08 -1.48 25.57
C LYS A 104 9.49 -1.93 24.16
N THR A 105 10.31 -2.97 24.06
CA THR A 105 10.78 -3.56 22.80
C THR A 105 9.79 -4.54 22.18
N ASN A 106 8.67 -4.85 22.84
CA ASN A 106 7.68 -5.78 22.32
C ASN A 106 6.95 -5.17 21.11
N THR A 107 7.19 -5.73 19.93
CA THR A 107 6.65 -5.20 18.67
C THR A 107 5.17 -5.53 18.46
N SER A 108 4.56 -6.42 19.25
CA SER A 108 3.13 -6.73 19.13
C SER A 108 2.26 -5.51 19.45
N VAL A 109 2.66 -4.69 20.43
CA VAL A 109 1.99 -3.45 20.82
C VAL A 109 2.04 -2.44 19.66
N THR A 110 3.22 -2.24 19.08
CA THR A 110 3.40 -1.34 17.93
C THR A 110 2.64 -1.83 16.70
N SER A 111 2.59 -3.14 16.47
CA SER A 111 1.81 -3.74 15.38
C SER A 111 0.31 -3.46 15.54
N LYS A 112 -0.23 -3.69 16.74
CA LYS A 112 -1.64 -3.37 17.07
C LYS A 112 -1.94 -1.90 16.87
N TYR A 113 -1.07 -1.01 17.35
CA TYR A 113 -1.22 0.43 17.19
C TYR A 113 -1.27 0.82 15.71
N ARG A 114 -0.27 0.39 14.91
CA ARG A 114 -0.20 0.71 13.48
C ARG A 114 -1.42 0.20 12.72
N THR A 115 -1.81 -1.06 12.90
CA THR A 115 -2.99 -1.58 12.20
C THR A 115 -4.27 -0.84 12.58
N SER A 116 -4.43 -0.45 13.84
CA SER A 116 -5.60 0.31 14.26
C SER A 116 -5.59 1.71 13.65
N TYR A 117 -4.43 2.38 13.62
CA TYR A 117 -4.28 3.71 13.02
C TYR A 117 -4.55 3.69 11.52
N GLU A 118 -3.95 2.74 10.80
CA GLU A 118 -4.07 2.59 9.35
C GLU A 118 -5.45 2.06 8.93
N GLY A 119 -6.20 1.45 9.85
CA GLY A 119 -7.56 0.98 9.63
C GLY A 119 -8.65 2.03 9.86
N VAL A 120 -8.33 3.17 10.48
CA VAL A 120 -9.29 4.25 10.81
C VAL A 120 -9.52 5.22 9.63
N VAL A 121 -9.14 4.84 8.40
CA VAL A 121 -9.38 5.63 7.18
C VAL A 121 -10.78 6.26 7.15
#